data_AF-C0ZFG3-F1
#
_entry.id   AF-C0ZFG3-F1
#
_cell.length_a   1.000
_cell.length_b   1.000
_cell.length_c   1.000
_cell.angle_alpha   90.00
_cell.angle_beta   90.00
_cell.angle_gamma   90.00
#
_symmetry.space_group_name_H-M   'P 1'
#
loop_
_entity.id
_entity.type
_entity.pdbx_description
1 polymer ?
#
loop_
_entity_poly.entity_id
_entity_poly.type
_entity_poly.pdbx_seq_one_letter_code
_entity_poly.pdbx_strand_id
1 'polypeptide(L)'
;MNRFLSTSIMIILVVVMITGMIYAISEDVYTLSKWSDLTKSLSQIYVTIALGYAAFVAAIAATLKHAGKFAQHKKDLFGMITAFIYFIVMSLWLYMGSFSYVLSWVNIIPFLASIWTFIFLSSHFLRVVSEMLNITD
;
A
#
# COMPACT_ATOMS: atom_id res chain seq x y z
N MET A 1 3.72 20.01 -3.08
CA MET A 1 3.31 19.50 -1.74
C MET A 1 4.55 19.42 -0.86
N ASN A 2 4.61 20.13 0.27
CA ASN A 2 5.83 20.15 1.11
C ASN A 2 6.28 18.72 1.42
N ARG A 3 7.53 18.36 1.08
CA ARG A 3 8.11 17.03 1.39
C ARG A 3 7.86 16.65 2.84
N PHE A 4 7.94 17.64 3.73
CA PHE A 4 7.62 17.51 5.15
C PHE A 4 6.22 16.94 5.41
N LEU A 5 5.18 17.46 4.75
CA LEU A 5 3.79 17.02 4.95
C LEU A 5 3.57 15.57 4.48
N SER A 6 4.16 15.22 3.33
CA SER A 6 4.13 13.85 2.79
C SER A 6 4.81 12.85 3.74
N THR A 7 6.00 13.21 4.22
CA THR A 7 6.76 12.41 5.18
C THR A 7 6.05 12.28 6.52
N SER A 8 5.44 13.36 7.03
CA SER A 8 4.67 13.32 8.28
C SER A 8 3.46 12.39 8.19
N ILE A 9 2.70 12.43 7.10
CA ILE A 9 1.55 11.54 6.90
C ILE A 9 2.00 10.07 6.81
N MET A 10 3.09 9.79 6.10
CA MET A 10 3.67 8.44 6.02
C MET A 10 4.12 7.93 7.39
N ILE A 11 4.76 8.77 8.21
CA ILE A 11 5.20 8.41 9.56
C ILE A 11 3.99 8.09 10.44
N ILE A 12 2.95 8.92 10.43
CA ILE A 12 1.72 8.67 11.21
C ILE A 12 1.12 7.32 10.83
N LEU A 13 1.07 7.01 9.54
CA LEU A 13 0.51 5.76 9.04
C LEU A 13 1.32 4.54 9.50
N VAL A 14 2.65 4.62 9.46
CA VAL A 14 3.54 3.58 9.99
C VAL A 14 3.33 3.38 11.49
N VAL A 15 3.24 4.47 12.27
CA VAL A 15 3.02 4.41 13.71
C VAL A 15 1.70 3.71 14.03
N VAL A 16 0.59 4.12 13.40
CA VAL A 16 -0.73 3.50 13.63
C VAL A 16 -0.70 2.00 13.32
N MET A 17 -0.09 1.61 12.21
CA MET A 17 0.01 0.20 11.80
C MET A 17 0.86 -0.62 12.78
N ILE A 18 2.02 -0.11 13.20
CA ILE A 18 2.91 -0.82 14.13
C ILE A 18 2.28 -0.92 15.53
N THR A 19 1.65 0.15 16.01
CA THR A 19 0.95 0.12 17.31
C THR A 19 -0.19 -0.90 17.29
N GLY A 20 -0.97 -0.98 16.21
CA GLY A 20 -2.00 -2.00 16.04
C GLY A 20 -1.46 -3.42 16.05
N MET A 21 -0.33 -3.67 15.38
CA MET A 21 0.37 -4.96 15.42
C MET A 21 0.82 -5.33 16.84
N ILE A 22 1.50 -4.42 17.54
CA ILE A 22 2.00 -4.68 18.90
C ILE A 22 0.84 -5.01 19.84
N TYR A 23 -0.25 -4.22 19.80
CA TYR A 23 -1.43 -4.47 20.61
C TYR A 23 -2.02 -5.86 20.34
N ALA A 24 -2.28 -6.18 19.06
CA ALA A 24 -2.91 -7.44 18.66
C ALA A 24 -2.05 -8.68 18.96
N ILE A 25 -0.73 -8.56 18.92
CA ILE A 25 0.19 -9.64 19.31
C ILE A 25 0.28 -9.76 20.84
N SER A 26 0.29 -8.63 21.58
CA SER A 26 0.43 -8.64 23.04
C SER A 26 -0.78 -9.17 23.81
N GLU A 27 -1.98 -9.01 23.23
CA GLU A 27 -3.24 -9.36 23.91
C GLU A 27 -3.43 -10.88 23.99
N ASP A 28 -2.92 -11.64 23.02
CA ASP A 28 -3.18 -13.08 22.91
C ASP A 28 -1.99 -13.84 22.27
N VAL A 29 -0.81 -13.74 22.88
CA VAL A 29 0.48 -14.22 22.33
C VAL A 29 0.45 -15.71 21.94
N TYR A 30 -0.29 -16.53 22.69
CA TYR A 30 -0.35 -17.97 22.43
C TYR A 30 -1.34 -18.34 21.33
N THR A 31 -2.44 -17.63 21.12
CA THR A 31 -3.44 -18.01 20.11
C THR A 31 -3.39 -17.13 18.86
N LEU A 32 -2.77 -15.95 18.95
CA LEU A 32 -2.72 -14.92 17.90
C LEU A 32 -4.08 -14.67 17.23
N SER A 33 -5.17 -14.91 17.95
CA SER A 33 -6.55 -14.83 17.42
C SER A 33 -6.83 -13.40 16.93
N LYS A 34 -6.51 -12.42 17.77
CA LYS A 34 -6.60 -10.98 17.49
C LYS A 34 -5.71 -10.54 16.32
N TRP A 35 -4.52 -11.12 16.20
CA TRP A 35 -3.62 -10.85 15.08
C TRP A 35 -4.15 -11.41 13.76
N SER A 36 -4.73 -12.61 13.76
CA SER A 36 -5.43 -13.18 12.60
C SER A 36 -6.60 -12.29 12.18
N ASP A 37 -7.41 -11.83 13.13
CA ASP A 37 -8.57 -10.96 12.84
C ASP A 37 -8.14 -9.58 12.30
N LEU A 38 -7.08 -9.00 12.87
CA LEU A 38 -6.50 -7.75 12.39
C LEU A 38 -5.98 -7.91 10.95
N THR A 39 -5.24 -8.97 10.67
CA THR A 39 -4.67 -9.22 9.32
C THR A 39 -5.73 -9.55 8.28
N LYS A 40 -6.82 -10.25 8.65
CA LYS A 40 -8.01 -10.42 7.80
C LYS A 40 -8.68 -9.08 7.47
N SER A 41 -8.89 -8.24 8.48
CA SER A 41 -9.53 -6.93 8.30
C SER A 41 -8.68 -6.03 7.42
N LEU A 42 -7.37 -5.99 7.64
CA LEU A 42 -6.43 -5.21 6.84
C LEU A 42 -6.34 -5.69 5.40
N SER A 43 -6.27 -7.00 5.17
CA SER A 43 -6.23 -7.52 3.81
C SER A 43 -7.51 -7.21 3.03
N GLN A 44 -8.68 -7.19 3.66
CA GLN A 44 -9.92 -6.71 3.03
C GLN A 44 -9.83 -5.22 2.68
N ILE A 45 -9.34 -4.37 3.60
CA ILE A 45 -9.12 -2.94 3.33
C ILE A 45 -8.15 -2.75 2.16
N TYR A 46 -7.08 -3.55 2.10
CA TYR A 46 -6.10 -3.49 1.01
C TYR A 46 -6.70 -3.87 -0.35
N VAL A 47 -7.66 -4.78 -0.42
CA VAL A 47 -8.40 -5.06 -1.66
C VAL A 47 -9.16 -3.82 -2.13
N THR A 48 -9.88 -3.13 -1.25
CA THR A 48 -10.60 -1.89 -1.58
C THR A 48 -9.64 -0.79 -2.03
N ILE A 49 -8.54 -0.61 -1.31
CA ILE A 49 -7.47 0.33 -1.66
C ILE A 49 -6.89 -0.01 -3.04
N ALA A 50 -6.65 -1.29 -3.32
CA ALA A 50 -6.12 -1.74 -4.60
C ALA A 50 -7.05 -1.39 -5.76
N LEU A 51 -8.37 -1.57 -5.59
CA LEU A 51 -9.36 -1.15 -6.59
C LEU A 51 -9.31 0.37 -6.83
N GLY A 52 -9.19 1.16 -5.77
CA GLY A 52 -9.03 2.62 -5.87
C GLY A 52 -7.78 3.01 -6.66
N TYR A 53 -6.64 2.41 -6.38
CA TYR A 53 -5.40 2.67 -7.12
C TYR A 53 -5.48 2.20 -8.58
N ALA A 54 -6.10 1.05 -8.86
CA ALA A 54 -6.29 0.58 -10.24
C ALA A 54 -7.10 1.58 -11.08
N ALA A 55 -8.21 2.08 -10.53
CA ALA A 55 -9.00 3.13 -11.15
C ALA A 55 -8.17 4.40 -11.38
N PHE A 56 -7.31 4.74 -10.42
CA PHE A 56 -6.47 5.92 -10.51
C PHE A 56 -5.33 5.80 -11.53
N VAL A 57 -4.68 4.63 -11.67
CA VAL A 57 -3.73 4.38 -12.78
C VAL A 57 -4.43 4.53 -14.11
N ALA A 58 -5.63 3.96 -14.26
CA ALA A 58 -6.39 4.04 -15.50
C ALA A 58 -6.74 5.50 -15.86
N ALA A 59 -7.16 6.29 -14.87
CA ALA A 59 -7.44 7.72 -15.05
C ALA A 59 -6.18 8.51 -15.46
N ILE A 60 -5.04 8.25 -14.82
CA ILE A 60 -3.75 8.87 -15.17
C ILE A 60 -3.33 8.49 -16.59
N ALA A 61 -3.41 7.21 -16.95
CA ALA A 61 -3.10 6.72 -18.28
C ALA A 61 -3.97 7.38 -19.36
N ALA A 62 -5.28 7.47 -19.12
CA ALA A 62 -6.23 8.11 -20.02
C ALA A 62 -5.92 9.61 -20.17
N THR A 63 -5.70 10.31 -19.06
CA THR A 63 -5.38 11.75 -19.06
C THR A 63 -4.09 12.03 -19.83
N LEU A 64 -3.04 11.25 -19.60
CA LEU A 64 -1.76 11.39 -20.30
C LEU A 64 -1.86 11.05 -21.79
N LYS A 65 -2.74 10.11 -22.17
CA LYS A 65 -3.05 9.80 -23.57
C LYS A 65 -3.77 10.96 -24.25
N HIS A 66 -4.78 11.55 -23.62
CA HIS A 66 -5.51 12.71 -24.15
C HIS A 66 -4.63 13.96 -24.25
N ALA A 67 -3.69 14.15 -23.32
CA ALA A 67 -2.73 15.25 -23.33
C ALA A 67 -1.56 15.05 -24.31
N GLY A 68 -1.47 13.91 -25.01
CA GLY A 68 -0.36 13.60 -25.93
C GLY A 68 0.99 13.34 -25.25
N LYS A 69 1.04 13.26 -23.91
CA LYS A 69 2.28 13.09 -23.12
C LYS A 69 2.57 11.64 -22.73
N PHE A 70 1.78 10.68 -23.22
CA PHE A 70 1.91 9.27 -22.86
C PHE A 70 3.32 8.70 -23.09
N ALA A 71 3.97 9.04 -24.21
CA ALA A 71 5.31 8.56 -24.52
C ALA A 71 6.38 9.04 -23.53
N GLN A 72 6.21 10.25 -22.97
CA GLN A 72 7.13 10.85 -22.00
C GLN A 72 7.01 10.17 -20.63
N HIS A 73 5.78 9.87 -20.20
CA HIS A 73 5.49 9.31 -18.87
C HIS A 73 5.34 7.78 -18.84
N LYS A 74 5.60 7.07 -19.95
CA LYS A 74 5.43 5.61 -20.04
C LYS A 74 6.23 4.85 -18.97
N LYS A 75 7.42 5.33 -18.61
CA LYS A 75 8.29 4.71 -17.59
C LYS A 75 7.69 4.88 -16.20
N ASP A 76 7.15 6.06 -15.89
CA ASP A 76 6.53 6.34 -14.60
C ASP A 76 5.26 5.50 -14.42
N LEU A 77 4.43 5.41 -15.46
CA LEU A 77 3.26 4.52 -15.52
C LEU A 77 3.63 3.05 -15.29
N PHE A 78 4.69 2.57 -15.92
CA PHE A 78 5.18 1.21 -15.70
C PHE A 78 5.66 1.00 -14.24
N GLY A 79 6.33 1.99 -13.66
CA GLY A 79 6.71 1.99 -12.25
C GLY A 79 5.50 1.91 -11.31
N MET A 80 4.44 2.67 -11.59
CA MET A 80 3.18 2.61 -10.83
C MET A 80 2.52 1.24 -10.90
N ILE A 81 2.43 0.66 -12.10
CA ILE A 81 1.87 -0.69 -12.30
C ILE A 81 2.71 -1.73 -11.56
N THR A 82 4.04 -1.62 -11.61
CA THR A 82 4.94 -2.54 -10.92
C THR A 82 4.78 -2.44 -9.40
N ALA A 83 4.74 -1.22 -8.85
CA ALA A 83 4.48 -0.99 -7.43
C ALA A 83 3.11 -1.55 -7.01
N PHE A 84 2.11 -1.42 -7.88
CA PHE A 84 0.77 -1.93 -7.65
C PHE A 84 0.72 -3.46 -7.58
N ILE A 85 1.42 -4.13 -8.49
CA ILE A 85 1.55 -5.60 -8.48
C ILE A 85 2.23 -6.06 -7.19
N TYR A 86 3.31 -5.39 -6.75
CA TYR A 86 3.96 -5.73 -5.48
C TYR A 86 3.00 -5.61 -4.28
N PHE A 87 2.22 -4.53 -4.23
CA PHE A 87 1.23 -4.34 -3.17
C PHE A 87 0.16 -5.44 -3.16
N ILE A 88 -0.38 -5.83 -4.33
CA ILE A 88 -1.35 -6.93 -4.44
C ILE A 88 -0.74 -8.24 -3.95
N VAL A 89 0.47 -8.58 -4.43
CA VAL A 89 1.12 -9.86 -4.06
C VAL A 89 1.33 -9.94 -2.55
N MET A 90 1.81 -8.87 -1.92
CA MET A 90 2.00 -8.85 -0.46
C MET A 90 0.66 -8.89 0.30
N SER A 91 -0.37 -8.24 -0.22
CA SER A 91 -1.71 -8.26 0.39
C SER A 91 -2.38 -9.64 0.28
N LEU A 92 -2.20 -10.35 -0.83
CA LEU A 92 -2.65 -11.73 -1.00
C LEU A 92 -1.91 -12.69 -0.06
N TRP A 93 -0.60 -12.48 0.10
CA TRP A 93 0.18 -13.25 1.06
C TRP A 93 -0.33 -13.01 2.49
N LEU A 94 -0.54 -11.74 2.87
CA LEU A 94 -1.09 -11.36 4.17
C LEU A 94 -2.46 -12.01 4.42
N TYR A 95 -3.32 -12.03 3.40
CA TYR A 95 -4.63 -12.69 3.46
C TYR A 95 -4.48 -14.20 3.67
N MET A 96 -3.63 -14.87 2.88
CA MET A 96 -3.40 -16.32 3.02
C MET A 96 -2.86 -16.70 4.40
N GLY A 97 -1.89 -15.94 4.92
CA GLY A 97 -1.30 -16.18 6.23
C GLY A 97 -2.28 -15.93 7.39
N SER A 98 -3.37 -15.21 7.15
CA SER A 98 -4.38 -14.90 8.18
C SER A 98 -5.31 -16.07 8.51
N PHE A 99 -5.38 -17.13 7.68
CA PHE A 99 -6.28 -18.28 7.91
C PHE A 99 -5.65 -19.42 8.72
N SER A 100 -4.33 -19.45 8.87
CA SER A 100 -3.63 -20.52 9.56
C SER A 100 -2.94 -20.00 10.82
N TYR A 101 -3.17 -20.69 11.93
CA TYR A 101 -2.53 -20.39 13.21
C TYR A 101 -0.99 -20.54 13.13
N VAL A 102 -0.49 -21.53 12.39
CA VAL A 102 0.95 -21.75 12.17
C VAL A 102 1.54 -20.63 11.31
N LEU A 103 0.80 -20.15 10.30
CA LEU A 103 1.25 -19.06 9.43
C LEU A 103 1.07 -17.68 10.08
N SER A 104 0.31 -17.56 11.18
CA SER A 104 0.02 -16.27 11.81
C SER A 104 1.28 -15.57 12.30
N TRP A 105 2.24 -16.29 12.90
CA TRP A 105 3.56 -15.75 13.26
C TRP A 105 4.38 -15.33 12.04
N VAL A 106 4.36 -16.16 11.00
CA VAL A 106 5.06 -15.87 9.73
C VAL A 106 4.43 -14.67 9.03
N ASN A 107 3.14 -14.38 9.30
CA ASN A 107 2.37 -13.31 8.68
C ASN A 107 2.82 -11.90 9.08
N ILE A 108 3.69 -11.76 10.08
CA ILE A 108 4.34 -10.49 10.45
C ILE A 108 5.22 -9.98 9.29
N ILE A 109 5.92 -10.88 8.60
CA ILE A 109 6.79 -10.53 7.46
C ILE A 109 5.98 -9.93 6.30
N PRO A 110 4.96 -10.62 5.73
CA PRO A 110 4.13 -10.04 4.68
C PRO A 110 3.33 -8.83 5.18
N PHE A 111 3.03 -8.70 6.47
CA PHE A 111 2.45 -7.47 7.03
C PHE A 111 3.41 -6.27 6.89
N LEU A 112 4.65 -6.39 7.37
CA LEU A 112 5.63 -5.30 7.22
C LEU A 112 5.93 -5.00 5.75
N ALA A 113 6.03 -6.04 4.91
CA ALA A 113 6.18 -5.88 3.48
C ALA A 113 4.96 -5.19 2.83
N SER A 114 3.74 -5.45 3.30
CA SER A 114 2.52 -4.80 2.83
C SER A 114 2.50 -3.30 3.17
N ILE A 115 2.95 -2.92 4.37
CA ILE A 115 3.09 -1.51 4.77
C ILE A 115 4.11 -0.82 3.87
N TRP A 116 5.27 -1.45 3.66
CA TRP A 116 6.31 -0.89 2.81
C TRP A 116 5.84 -0.74 1.37
N THR A 117 5.21 -1.77 0.79
CA THR A 117 4.68 -1.72 -0.58
C THR A 117 3.55 -0.69 -0.72
N PHE A 118 2.72 -0.49 0.30
CA PHE A 118 1.70 0.56 0.32
C PHE A 118 2.31 1.97 0.31
N ILE A 119 3.36 2.20 1.11
CA ILE A 119 4.09 3.48 1.12
C ILE A 119 4.79 3.71 -0.23
N PHE A 120 5.45 2.67 -0.75
CA PHE A 120 6.11 2.71 -2.05
C PHE A 120 5.13 3.04 -3.17
N LEU A 121 3.98 2.36 -3.21
CA LEU A 121 2.89 2.64 -4.14
C LEU A 121 2.42 4.10 -4.01
N SER A 122 2.07 4.53 -2.80
CA SER A 122 1.61 5.89 -2.53
C SER A 122 2.62 6.95 -3.01
N SER A 123 3.91 6.73 -2.81
CA SER A 123 4.97 7.65 -3.25
C SER A 123 5.03 7.79 -4.77
N HIS A 124 4.89 6.68 -5.52
CA HIS A 124 4.86 6.69 -6.98
C HIS A 124 3.65 7.47 -7.52
N PHE A 125 2.47 7.26 -6.93
CA PHE A 125 1.26 7.99 -7.30
C PHE A 125 1.37 9.48 -6.99
N LEU A 126 1.80 9.84 -5.77
CA LEU A 126 1.96 11.25 -5.38
C LEU A 126 2.94 11.97 -6.28
N ARG A 127 4.04 11.31 -6.68
CA ARG A 127 5.00 11.88 -7.62
C ARG A 127 4.37 12.20 -8.97
N VAL A 128 3.73 11.22 -9.60
CA VAL A 128 3.12 11.39 -10.93
C VAL A 128 1.99 12.42 -10.89
N VAL A 129 1.17 12.41 -9.84
CA VAL A 129 0.11 13.41 -9.65
C VAL A 129 0.69 14.81 -9.44
N SER A 130 1.76 14.95 -8.65
CA SER A 130 2.43 16.24 -8.45
C SER A 130 3.01 16.79 -9.75
N GLU A 131 3.60 15.93 -10.59
CA GLU A 131 4.10 16.29 -11.92
C GLU A 131 2.94 16.71 -12.85
N MET A 132 1.81 15.99 -12.82
CA MET A 132 0.62 16.32 -13.63
C MET A 132 -0.05 17.62 -13.20
N LEU A 133 -0.12 17.89 -11.89
CA LEU A 133 -0.70 19.10 -11.32
C LEU A 133 0.26 20.30 -11.33
N ASN A 134 1.50 20.10 -11.80
CA ASN A 134 2.55 21.12 -11.83
C ASN A 134 2.84 21.75 -10.45
N ILE A 135 2.71 20.96 -9.38
CA ILE A 135 2.94 21.39 -7.97
C ILE A 135 4.39 21.05 -7.54
N THR A 136 5.27 20.85 -8.52
CA THR A 136 6.71 20.63 -8.32
C THR A 136 7.41 21.98 -8.21
N ASP A 137 7.49 22.48 -6.96
CA ASP A 137 8.57 23.32 -6.44
C ASP A 137 9.23 22.56 -5.28
#